data_AF-A0A7S1E8P7-F1
#
_entry.id   AF-A0A7S1E8P7-F1
#
_cell.length_a   1.000
_cell.length_b   1.000
_cell.length_c   1.000
_cell.angle_alpha   90.00
_cell.angle_beta   90.00
_cell.angle_gamma   90.00
#
_symmetry.space_group_name_H-M   'P 1'
#
loop_
_entity.id
_entity.type
_entity.pdbx_description
1 polymer ?
#
loop_
_entity_poly.entity_id
_entity_poly.type
_entity_poly.pdbx_seq_one_letter_code
_entity_poly.pdbx_strand_id
1 'polypeptide(L)'
;SSRAAEGAKWIPVRVSGDERTYLKLLEGAMDVSEYTDNVDVSRGFSFRNTKLDTMKAEMADLFQLLSGLLVAGSYKDGVGLLNGTNFEDNKKFFQKVLEIGRRFKITNPDKMRTTYGKLIYILQDTPASLDFNVKSDILTVHSFLEARG
;
A
#
# COMPACT_ATOMS: atom_id res chain seq x y z
N SER A 1 16.62 -3.37 30.91
CA SER A 1 15.68 -2.58 30.11
C SER A 1 14.28 -2.69 30.68
N SER A 2 13.54 -1.58 30.79
CA SER A 2 12.16 -1.59 31.27
C SER A 2 11.26 -2.36 30.28
N ARG A 3 10.24 -3.08 30.77
CA ARG A 3 9.25 -3.79 29.93
C ARG A 3 8.65 -2.91 28.83
N ALA A 4 8.52 -1.60 29.09
CA ALA A 4 8.04 -0.62 28.13
C ALA A 4 8.94 -0.50 26.89
N ALA A 5 10.27 -0.54 27.05
CA ALA A 5 11.22 -0.47 25.93
C ALA A 5 11.18 -1.73 25.06
N GLU A 6 10.92 -2.90 25.65
CA GLU A 6 10.76 -4.14 24.91
C GLU A 6 9.45 -4.16 24.11
N GLY A 7 8.35 -3.69 24.72
CA GLY A 7 7.06 -3.56 24.03
C GLY A 7 7.06 -2.55 22.88
N ALA A 8 7.84 -1.47 22.99
CA ALA A 8 7.93 -0.43 21.95
C ALA A 8 8.36 -0.96 20.57
N LYS A 9 9.07 -2.10 20.53
CA LYS A 9 9.49 -2.76 19.29
C LYS A 9 8.33 -3.32 18.46
N TRP A 10 7.18 -3.56 19.09
CA TRP A 10 6.02 -4.22 18.47
C TRP A 10 4.80 -3.32 18.38
N ILE A 11 4.80 -2.19 19.09
CA ILE A 11 3.68 -1.24 19.08
C ILE A 11 3.83 -0.32 17.85
N PRO A 12 2.87 -0.32 16.91
CA PRO A 12 2.90 0.59 15.79
C PRO A 12 2.61 2.03 16.22
N VAL A 13 3.22 2.99 15.53
CA VAL A 13 2.89 4.41 15.72
C VAL A 13 1.49 4.68 15.18
N ARG A 14 0.66 5.43 15.93
CA ARG A 14 -0.68 5.81 15.45
C ARG A 14 -0.56 6.70 14.22
N VAL A 15 -1.43 6.47 13.23
CA VAL A 15 -1.51 7.28 12.01
C VAL A 15 -1.72 8.76 12.35
N SER A 16 -0.82 9.61 11.86
CA SER A 16 -0.82 11.06 12.14
C SER A 16 -1.90 11.79 11.33
N GLY A 17 -2.10 13.09 11.63
CA GLY A 17 -3.01 13.94 10.85
C GLY A 17 -2.65 13.98 9.36
N ASP A 18 -1.38 14.19 9.05
CA ASP A 18 -0.89 14.27 7.66
C ASP A 18 -1.02 12.93 6.94
N GLU A 19 -0.77 11.82 7.66
CA GLU A 19 -0.90 10.47 7.11
C GLU A 19 -2.35 10.07 6.79
N ARG A 20 -3.34 10.72 7.41
CA ARG A 20 -4.76 10.45 7.11
C ARG A 20 -5.13 10.77 5.67
N THR A 21 -4.44 11.72 5.03
CA THR A 21 -4.66 12.00 3.60
C THR A 21 -4.28 10.78 2.77
N TYR A 22 -3.10 10.21 3.00
CA TYR A 22 -2.66 8.98 2.30
C TYR A 22 -3.53 7.77 2.63
N LEU A 23 -4.00 7.66 3.87
CA LEU A 23 -4.93 6.60 4.25
C LEU A 23 -6.24 6.70 3.45
N LYS A 24 -6.82 7.90 3.32
CA LYS A 24 -8.04 8.11 2.52
C LYS A 24 -7.83 7.80 1.04
N LEU A 25 -6.68 8.16 0.49
CA LEU A 25 -6.31 7.81 -0.89
C LEU A 25 -6.28 6.29 -1.08
N LEU A 26 -5.66 5.57 -0.13
CA LEU A 26 -5.64 4.12 -0.17
C LEU A 26 -7.04 3.52 -0.03
N GLU A 27 -7.83 3.97 0.95
CA GLU A 27 -9.19 3.45 1.15
C GLU A 27 -10.04 3.62 -0.12
N GLY A 28 -10.01 4.81 -0.73
CA GLY A 28 -10.71 5.06 -2.00
C GLY A 28 -10.20 4.20 -3.15
N ALA A 29 -8.87 4.04 -3.28
CA ALA A 29 -8.30 3.19 -4.33
C ALA A 29 -8.67 1.71 -4.14
N MET A 30 -8.65 1.23 -2.90
CA MET A 30 -9.01 -0.15 -2.56
C MET A 30 -10.50 -0.43 -2.69
N ASP A 31 -11.37 0.57 -2.48
CA ASP A 31 -12.80 0.43 -2.68
C ASP A 31 -13.14 0.23 -4.17
N VAL A 32 -12.43 0.92 -5.07
CA VAL A 32 -12.65 0.83 -6.53
C VAL A 32 -11.92 -0.35 -7.17
N SER A 33 -10.77 -0.78 -6.63
CA SER A 33 -9.97 -1.85 -7.22
C SER A 33 -10.73 -3.18 -7.29
N GLU A 34 -10.71 -3.82 -8.47
CA GLU A 34 -11.30 -5.14 -8.73
C GLU A 34 -10.27 -6.28 -8.67
N TYR A 35 -9.11 -6.02 -8.05
CA TYR A 35 -7.94 -6.92 -8.06
C TYR A 35 -8.27 -8.39 -7.84
N THR A 36 -8.98 -8.70 -6.75
CA THR A 36 -9.28 -10.09 -6.39
C THR A 36 -10.19 -10.74 -7.41
N ASP A 37 -11.18 -10.01 -7.91
CA ASP A 37 -12.16 -10.54 -8.84
C ASP A 37 -11.48 -10.90 -10.17
N ASN A 38 -10.66 -9.99 -10.71
CA ASN A 38 -9.95 -10.19 -11.97
C ASN A 38 -8.85 -11.26 -11.86
N VAL A 39 -8.06 -11.24 -10.79
CA VAL A 39 -6.99 -12.23 -10.58
C VAL A 39 -7.54 -13.62 -10.29
N ASP A 40 -8.68 -13.75 -9.61
CA ASP A 40 -9.28 -15.06 -9.32
C ASP A 40 -9.93 -15.70 -10.57
N VAL A 41 -10.54 -14.90 -11.45
CA VAL A 41 -11.15 -15.35 -12.71
C VAL A 41 -10.11 -15.73 -13.77
N SER A 42 -8.92 -15.11 -13.74
CA SER A 42 -7.82 -15.41 -14.66
C SER A 42 -7.30 -16.86 -14.63
N ARG A 43 -7.77 -17.70 -13.68
CA ARG A 43 -7.48 -19.15 -13.62
C ARG A 43 -8.16 -19.96 -14.75
N GLY A 44 -9.07 -19.38 -15.53
CA GLY A 44 -9.82 -20.08 -16.58
C GLY A 44 -9.21 -19.95 -17.99
N PHE A 45 -8.56 -21.02 -18.48
CA PHE A 45 -8.42 -21.43 -19.90
C PHE A 45 -8.07 -20.39 -21.01
N SER A 46 -7.61 -19.18 -20.67
CA SER A 46 -7.33 -18.16 -21.68
C SER A 46 -5.86 -18.24 -22.13
N PHE A 47 -5.65 -18.68 -23.38
CA PHE A 47 -4.32 -18.80 -24.00
C PHE A 47 -3.65 -17.44 -24.33
N ARG A 48 -4.30 -16.31 -24.00
CA ARG A 48 -3.88 -14.97 -24.40
C ARG A 48 -3.32 -14.10 -23.28
N ASN A 49 -3.68 -14.34 -22.02
CA ASN A 49 -3.15 -13.60 -20.86
C ASN A 49 -2.94 -14.57 -19.70
N THR A 50 -1.75 -14.56 -19.11
CA THR A 50 -1.48 -15.39 -17.92
C THR A 50 -2.02 -14.71 -16.66
N LYS A 51 -2.16 -15.50 -15.58
CA LYS A 51 -2.46 -14.94 -14.25
C LYS A 51 -1.45 -13.85 -13.85
N LEU A 52 -0.19 -14.05 -14.20
CA LEU A 52 0.88 -13.09 -13.91
C LEU A 52 0.69 -11.75 -14.66
N ASP A 53 0.27 -11.81 -15.92
CA ASP A 53 -0.01 -10.61 -16.71
C ASP A 53 -1.21 -9.85 -16.13
N THR A 54 -2.24 -10.57 -15.68
CA THR A 54 -3.41 -9.98 -15.00
C THR A 54 -2.98 -9.30 -13.70
N MET A 55 -2.16 -9.96 -12.87
CA MET A 55 -1.62 -9.35 -11.66
C MET A 55 -0.84 -8.07 -11.97
N LYS A 56 0.01 -8.07 -13.00
CA LYS A 56 0.78 -6.89 -13.41
C LYS A 56 -0.12 -5.72 -13.83
N ALA A 57 -1.15 -6.00 -14.62
CA ALA A 57 -2.11 -5.00 -15.06
C ALA A 57 -2.86 -4.38 -13.87
N GLU A 58 -3.40 -5.22 -12.98
CA GLU A 58 -4.12 -4.74 -11.79
C GLU A 58 -3.25 -3.93 -10.82
N MET A 59 -1.97 -4.31 -10.66
CA MET A 59 -1.02 -3.51 -9.86
C MET A 59 -0.76 -2.15 -10.49
N ALA A 60 -0.57 -2.12 -11.82
CA ALA A 60 -0.39 -0.89 -12.57
C ALA A 60 -1.62 0.03 -12.42
N ASP A 61 -2.82 -0.52 -12.53
CA ASP A 61 -4.08 0.21 -12.39
C ASP A 61 -4.24 0.79 -10.97
N LEU A 62 -3.94 0.00 -9.93
CA LEU A 62 -3.96 0.48 -8.55
C LEU A 62 -2.98 1.66 -8.34
N PHE A 63 -1.77 1.57 -8.89
CA PHE A 63 -0.75 2.60 -8.75
C PHE A 63 -1.09 3.86 -9.54
N GLN A 64 -1.70 3.71 -10.72
CA GLN A 64 -2.23 4.82 -11.50
C GLN A 64 -3.38 5.50 -10.74
N LEU A 65 -4.29 4.73 -10.14
CA LEU A 65 -5.40 5.26 -9.34
C LEU A 65 -4.90 6.05 -8.13
N LEU A 66 -3.94 5.50 -7.37
CA LEU A 66 -3.31 6.19 -6.24
C LEU A 66 -2.64 7.50 -6.68
N SER A 67 -1.92 7.47 -7.81
CA SER A 67 -1.23 8.65 -8.34
C SER A 67 -2.22 9.72 -8.80
N GLY A 68 -3.28 9.33 -9.51
CA GLY A 68 -4.34 10.22 -9.98
C GLY A 68 -5.11 10.86 -8.83
N LEU A 69 -5.47 10.07 -7.80
CA LEU A 69 -6.13 10.60 -6.61
C LEU A 69 -5.22 11.57 -5.83
N LEU A 70 -3.90 11.30 -5.77
CA LEU A 70 -2.96 12.24 -5.13
C LEU A 70 -2.91 13.56 -5.90
N VAL A 71 -2.75 13.52 -7.23
CA VAL A 71 -2.71 14.72 -8.07
C VAL A 71 -4.00 15.53 -7.95
N ALA A 72 -5.15 14.86 -7.90
CA ALA A 72 -6.45 15.50 -7.73
C ALA A 72 -6.62 16.16 -6.35
N GLY A 73 -6.10 15.53 -5.29
CA GLY A 73 -6.20 16.04 -3.92
C GLY A 73 -5.13 17.09 -3.55
N SER A 74 -3.93 16.99 -4.13
CA SER A 74 -2.81 17.90 -3.91
C SER A 74 -1.89 17.90 -5.14
N TYR A 75 -2.08 18.90 -6.01
CA TYR A 75 -1.26 19.04 -7.22
C TYR A 75 0.24 19.13 -6.90
N LYS A 76 0.62 19.84 -5.83
CA LYS A 76 2.03 20.00 -5.43
C LYS A 76 2.69 18.66 -5.10
N ASP A 77 2.00 17.79 -4.38
CA ASP A 77 2.52 16.47 -4.01
C ASP A 77 2.47 15.49 -5.19
N GLY A 78 1.49 15.66 -6.09
CA GLY A 78 1.32 14.84 -7.29
C GLY A 78 2.32 15.11 -8.41
N VAL A 79 2.80 16.36 -8.58
CA VAL A 79 3.76 16.73 -9.64
C VAL A 79 5.05 15.90 -9.55
N GLY A 80 5.50 15.57 -8.34
CA GLY A 80 6.67 14.70 -8.14
C GLY A 80 6.46 13.29 -8.70
N LEU A 81 5.24 12.74 -8.58
CA LEU A 81 4.91 11.42 -9.11
C LEU A 81 4.81 11.43 -10.64
N LEU A 82 4.34 12.53 -11.24
CA LEU A 82 4.21 12.68 -12.70
C LEU A 82 5.56 12.73 -13.41
N ASN A 83 6.62 13.16 -12.71
CA ASN A 83 7.98 13.18 -13.26
C ASN A 83 8.66 11.80 -13.25
N GLY A 84 8.13 10.85 -12.46
CA GLY A 84 8.56 9.46 -12.49
C GLY A 84 7.93 8.76 -13.68
N THR A 85 8.76 8.36 -14.65
CA THR A 85 8.31 7.66 -15.86
C THR A 85 7.80 6.25 -15.57
N ASN A 86 8.33 5.59 -14.51
CA ASN A 86 8.00 4.20 -14.18
C ASN A 86 7.56 4.04 -12.71
N PHE A 87 6.83 2.96 -12.42
CA PHE A 87 6.35 2.67 -11.06
C PHE A 87 7.46 2.51 -10.02
N GLU A 88 8.64 2.05 -10.45
CA GLU A 88 9.80 1.89 -9.57
C GLU A 88 10.30 3.24 -9.01
N ASP A 89 10.26 4.31 -9.81
CA ASP A 89 10.67 5.65 -9.40
C ASP A 89 9.84 6.14 -8.19
N ASN A 90 8.57 5.72 -8.17
CA ASN A 90 7.58 6.08 -7.17
C ASN A 90 7.41 5.02 -6.08
N LYS A 91 8.26 3.98 -6.04
CA LYS A 91 8.20 2.87 -5.08
C LYS A 91 8.07 3.33 -3.62
N LYS A 92 8.84 4.34 -3.21
CA LYS A 92 8.83 4.85 -1.83
C LYS A 92 7.46 5.41 -1.45
N PHE A 93 6.77 6.05 -2.39
CA PHE A 93 5.42 6.54 -2.18
C PHE A 93 4.44 5.37 -1.98
N PHE A 94 4.45 4.38 -2.88
CA PHE A 94 3.58 3.20 -2.74
C PHE A 94 3.85 2.45 -1.43
N GLN A 95 5.12 2.22 -1.09
CA GLN A 95 5.51 1.62 0.19
C GLN A 95 4.91 2.38 1.38
N LYS A 96 5.04 3.71 1.40
CA LYS A 96 4.50 4.55 2.46
C LYS A 96 2.98 4.42 2.57
N VAL A 97 2.27 4.50 1.45
CA VAL A 97 0.80 4.43 1.43
C VAL A 97 0.31 3.05 1.93
N LEU A 98 0.90 1.96 1.43
CA LEU A 98 0.53 0.60 1.81
C LEU A 98 0.90 0.28 3.27
N GLU A 99 2.03 0.80 3.76
CA GLU A 99 2.42 0.71 5.18
C GLU A 99 1.41 1.40 6.09
N ILE A 100 1.02 2.64 5.75
CA ILE A 100 0.02 3.41 6.50
C ILE A 100 -1.29 2.62 6.62
N GLY A 101 -1.75 2.01 5.52
CA GLY A 101 -2.95 1.15 5.54
C GLY A 101 -2.83 -0.03 6.50
N ARG A 102 -1.69 -0.74 6.46
CA ARG A 102 -1.42 -1.86 7.38
C ARG A 102 -1.36 -1.42 8.83
N ARG A 103 -0.65 -0.32 9.12
CA ARG A 103 -0.52 0.24 10.46
C ARG A 103 -1.85 0.76 11.00
N PHE A 104 -2.65 1.38 10.15
CA PHE A 104 -4.02 1.79 10.49
C PHE A 104 -4.88 0.58 10.87
N LYS A 105 -4.86 -0.49 10.06
CA LYS A 105 -5.61 -1.71 10.36
C LYS A 105 -5.18 -2.38 11.65
N ILE A 106 -3.87 -2.49 11.92
CA ILE A 106 -3.36 -3.08 13.18
C ILE A 106 -3.88 -2.30 14.39
N THR A 107 -3.88 -0.96 14.31
CA THR A 107 -4.32 -0.09 15.40
C THR A 107 -5.85 0.09 15.48
N ASN A 108 -6.59 -0.28 14.42
CA ASN A 108 -8.05 -0.15 14.32
C ASN A 108 -8.66 -1.40 13.67
N PRO A 109 -8.73 -2.54 14.39
CA PRO A 109 -9.14 -3.83 13.82
C PRO A 109 -10.54 -3.83 13.19
N ASP A 110 -11.43 -2.96 13.64
CA ASP A 110 -12.81 -2.86 13.13
C ASP A 110 -12.95 -2.13 11.79
N LYS A 111 -11.89 -1.47 11.30
CA LYS A 111 -11.91 -0.71 10.04
C LYS A 111 -11.37 -1.53 8.87
N MET A 112 -11.59 -1.07 7.63
CA MET A 112 -11.17 -1.76 6.40
C MET A 112 -11.59 -3.24 6.35
N ARG A 113 -12.82 -3.57 6.76
CA ARG A 113 -13.27 -4.98 6.87
C ARG A 113 -13.32 -5.70 5.52
N THR A 114 -13.64 -4.98 4.46
CA THR A 114 -13.79 -5.50 3.09
C THR A 114 -12.53 -5.29 2.25
N THR A 115 -11.85 -4.16 2.43
CA THR A 115 -10.71 -3.75 1.60
C THR A 115 -9.36 -4.30 2.04
N TYR A 116 -9.19 -4.57 3.34
CA TYR A 116 -7.88 -5.03 3.84
C TYR A 116 -7.48 -6.40 3.29
N GLY A 117 -8.44 -7.31 3.08
CA GLY A 117 -8.17 -8.60 2.46
C GLY A 117 -7.55 -8.45 1.07
N LYS A 118 -8.15 -7.60 0.22
CA LYS A 118 -7.62 -7.26 -1.11
C LYS A 118 -6.19 -6.70 -1.02
N LEU A 119 -5.94 -5.80 -0.07
CA LEU A 119 -4.60 -5.24 0.16
C LEU A 119 -3.57 -6.33 0.49
N ILE A 120 -3.94 -7.31 1.32
CA ILE A 120 -3.04 -8.41 1.66
C ILE A 120 -2.74 -9.30 0.45
N TYR A 121 -3.74 -9.63 -0.37
CA TYR A 121 -3.52 -10.38 -1.61
C TYR A 121 -2.57 -9.64 -2.55
N ILE A 122 -2.77 -8.33 -2.71
CA ILE A 122 -1.87 -7.47 -3.49
C ILE A 122 -0.42 -7.58 -2.98
N LEU A 123 -0.22 -7.45 -1.67
CA LEU A 123 1.12 -7.52 -1.06
C LEU A 123 1.77 -8.90 -1.14
N GLN A 124 0.97 -9.96 -1.17
CA GLN A 124 1.46 -11.34 -1.33
C GLN A 124 1.91 -11.62 -2.75
N ASP A 125 1.19 -11.08 -3.74
CA ASP A 125 1.47 -11.30 -5.16
C ASP A 125 2.54 -10.36 -5.72
N THR A 126 2.81 -9.23 -5.05
CA THR A 126 3.79 -8.23 -5.54
C THR A 126 5.17 -8.81 -5.85
N PRO A 127 5.78 -9.69 -5.03
CA PRO A 127 7.09 -10.26 -5.32
C PRO A 127 7.14 -11.11 -6.59
N ALA A 128 6.00 -11.64 -7.05
CA ALA A 128 5.92 -12.38 -8.30
C ALA A 128 5.61 -11.45 -9.48
N SER A 129 4.80 -10.41 -9.28
CA SER A 129 4.29 -9.55 -10.35
C SER A 129 5.14 -8.31 -10.63
N LEU A 130 5.89 -7.79 -9.67
CA LEU A 130 6.73 -6.59 -9.84
C LEU A 130 8.21 -6.89 -9.59
N ASP A 131 9.08 -6.17 -10.30
CA ASP A 131 10.53 -6.24 -10.14
C ASP A 131 11.02 -5.54 -8.85
N PHE A 132 10.12 -4.92 -8.10
CA PHE A 132 10.42 -4.21 -6.86
C PHE A 132 9.42 -4.52 -5.74
N ASN A 133 9.92 -4.49 -4.50
CA ASN A 133 9.11 -4.77 -3.32
C ASN A 133 8.37 -3.51 -2.81
N VAL A 134 7.05 -3.58 -2.70
CA VAL A 134 6.20 -2.50 -2.17
C VAL A 134 5.82 -2.68 -0.70
N LYS A 135 6.19 -3.81 -0.09
CA LYS A 135 6.02 -4.06 1.34
C LYS A 135 7.22 -3.50 2.10
N SER A 136 6.98 -2.45 2.89
CA SER A 136 7.93 -1.98 3.91
C SER A 136 7.58 -2.50 5.30
N ASP A 137 8.52 -2.33 6.23
CA ASP A 137 8.31 -2.62 7.65
C ASP A 137 7.34 -1.61 8.28
N ILE A 138 6.66 -2.05 9.33
CA ILE A 138 5.72 -1.20 10.07
C ILE A 138 6.51 -0.19 10.90
N LEU A 139 6.09 1.07 10.87
CA LEU A 139 6.66 2.10 11.75
C LEU A 139 6.26 1.84 13.20
N THR A 140 7.22 1.46 14.02
CA THR A 140 7.01 1.15 15.44
C THR A 140 7.46 2.30 16.33
N VAL A 141 6.97 2.32 17.57
CA VAL A 141 7.38 3.33 18.55
C VAL A 141 8.89 3.30 18.77
N HIS A 142 9.49 2.10 18.79
CA HIS A 142 10.94 1.94 18.89
C HIS A 142 11.68 2.62 17.74
N SER A 143 11.39 2.27 16.48
CA SER A 143 12.09 2.84 15.33
C SER A 143 11.86 4.35 15.19
N PHE A 144 10.68 4.84 15.61
CA PHE A 144 10.39 6.27 15.64
C PHE A 144 11.24 7.04 16.66
N LEU A 145 11.45 6.48 17.86
CA LEU A 145 12.24 7.08 18.92
C LEU A 145 13.74 7.00 18.61
N GLU A 146 14.20 5.84 18.11
CA GLU A 146 15.59 5.61 17.71
C GLU A 146 16.05 6.59 16.61
N ALA A 147 15.17 6.96 15.68
CA ALA A 147 15.49 7.95 14.64
C ALA A 147 15.57 9.40 15.14
N ARG A 148 15.23 9.69 16.41
CA ARG A 148 15.18 11.03 17.00
C ARG A 148 16.02 11.18 18.28
N GLY A 149 16.60 10.08 18.76
CA GLY A 149 17.59 10.06 19.84
C GLY A 149 19.00 10.13 19.29
#